data_AF-A0A453H091-F1
#
_entry.id   AF-A0A453H091-F1
#
_cell.length_a   1.000
_cell.length_b   1.000
_cell.length_c   1.000
_cell.angle_alpha   90.00
_cell.angle_beta   90.00
_cell.angle_gamma   90.00
#
_symmetry.space_group_name_H-M   'P 1'
#
loop_
_entity.id
_entity.type
_entity.pdbx_description
1 polymer ?
#
loop_
_entity_poly.entity_id
_entity_poly.type
_entity_poly.pdbx_seq_one_letter_code
_entity_poly.pdbx_strand_id
1 'polypeptide(L)'
;GAAPVAAEACSGRGIPILRRAGGAEVAAGGWSGGSGTRLCRRLCTYNERDDRALEEEVEKKFGWILKIFFIGTAGLVGWQFFPYMGDNLLQQSITLLHVKDPLFKRMGASRLARFAVDDERRMKVVEMGGAQEILNVLEGAKDDKTRKEALKALVALAKSDKAAGFLDKAGAYAIVSSTPNSPEYAEIEACKTSLLKTFDQLKS
;
A
#
# COMPACT_ATOMS: atom_id res chain seq x y z
N GLY A 1 47.41 21.28 -23.93
CA GLY A 1 48.04 20.09 -23.30
C GLY A 1 48.17 20.33 -21.81
N ALA A 2 48.64 19.37 -21.01
CA ALA A 2 48.92 17.96 -21.32
C ALA A 2 48.95 17.15 -20.00
N ALA A 3 48.60 15.86 -20.04
CA ALA A 3 49.07 14.90 -19.05
C ALA A 3 50.53 14.52 -19.39
N PRO A 4 51.32 14.03 -18.42
CA PRO A 4 51.61 12.58 -18.43
C PRO A 4 51.92 11.91 -17.06
N VAL A 5 51.66 10.60 -16.95
CA VAL A 5 52.56 9.49 -16.47
C VAL A 5 53.19 9.55 -15.04
N ALA A 6 53.45 8.45 -14.30
CA ALA A 6 52.95 7.05 -14.18
C ALA A 6 53.73 6.36 -12.99
N ALA A 7 53.78 5.01 -12.95
CA ALA A 7 54.51 4.11 -12.02
C ALA A 7 53.93 4.00 -10.58
N GLU A 8 53.58 2.84 -10.00
CA GLU A 8 54.30 1.55 -9.76
C GLU A 8 55.17 1.53 -8.48
N ALA A 9 55.29 0.45 -7.67
CA ALA A 9 54.57 -0.84 -7.57
C ALA A 9 54.98 -1.61 -6.27
N CYS A 10 54.58 -2.90 -6.17
CA CYS A 10 55.21 -4.02 -5.43
C CYS A 10 54.86 -4.31 -3.95
N SER A 11 54.27 -5.51 -3.72
CA SER A 11 54.67 -6.58 -2.75
C SER A 11 53.44 -7.32 -2.16
N GLY A 12 53.37 -8.66 -2.04
CA GLY A 12 54.28 -9.74 -2.47
C GLY A 12 53.96 -11.11 -1.80
N ARG A 13 54.31 -12.23 -2.47
CA ARG A 13 54.02 -13.68 -2.17
C ARG A 13 52.63 -14.18 -2.66
N GLY A 14 52.45 -15.33 -3.34
CA GLY A 14 53.37 -16.39 -3.82
C GLY A 14 53.69 -17.51 -2.81
N ILE A 15 54.11 -18.76 -3.10
CA ILE A 15 54.39 -19.61 -4.30
C ILE A 15 54.31 -21.09 -3.79
N PRO A 16 53.63 -22.11 -4.40
CA PRO A 16 53.88 -22.76 -5.71
C PRO A 16 52.58 -23.10 -6.50
N ILE A 17 52.47 -23.77 -7.67
CA ILE A 17 53.30 -24.63 -8.57
C ILE A 17 53.26 -26.16 -8.37
N LEU A 18 52.69 -26.87 -9.36
CA LEU A 18 53.35 -28.04 -9.98
C LEU A 18 53.05 -28.11 -11.49
N ARG A 19 53.91 -28.79 -12.25
CA ARG A 19 54.00 -28.80 -13.72
C ARG A 19 54.57 -30.16 -14.15
N ARG A 20 54.19 -30.68 -15.34
CA ARG A 20 55.11 -31.20 -16.41
C ARG A 20 54.51 -32.29 -17.32
N ALA A 21 54.76 -32.10 -18.62
CA ALA A 21 54.80 -33.07 -19.73
C ALA A 21 53.56 -33.91 -20.08
N GLY A 22 53.39 -34.11 -21.39
CA GLY A 22 52.75 -35.30 -21.98
C GLY A 22 53.75 -36.02 -22.89
N GLY A 23 53.33 -37.09 -23.56
CA GLY A 23 54.12 -37.78 -24.58
C GLY A 23 53.63 -39.20 -24.89
N ALA A 24 54.10 -39.73 -26.02
CA ALA A 24 54.00 -41.12 -26.48
C ALA A 24 52.59 -41.70 -26.76
N GLU A 25 52.22 -41.65 -28.03
CA GLU A 25 51.43 -42.68 -28.71
C GLU A 25 52.17 -44.03 -28.69
N VAL A 26 51.46 -45.14 -28.40
CA VAL A 26 51.90 -46.52 -28.68
C VAL A 26 50.69 -47.42 -28.99
N ALA A 27 50.85 -48.37 -29.91
CA ALA A 27 49.77 -49.23 -30.39
C ALA A 27 49.92 -50.69 -29.93
N ALA A 28 48.85 -51.25 -29.37
CA ALA A 28 48.57 -52.67 -29.21
C ALA A 28 47.05 -52.83 -28.93
N GLY A 29 46.37 -53.91 -29.30
CA GLY A 29 46.74 -55.06 -30.11
C GLY A 29 45.47 -55.91 -30.34
N GLY A 30 45.40 -56.66 -31.43
CA GLY A 30 44.18 -57.40 -31.77
C GLY A 30 43.96 -58.65 -30.93
N TRP A 31 42.79 -58.78 -30.28
CA TRP A 31 42.29 -60.06 -29.80
C TRP A 31 40.89 -60.34 -30.34
N SER A 32 40.77 -61.48 -31.04
CA SER A 32 39.50 -62.06 -31.48
C SER A 32 39.04 -63.08 -30.44
N GLY A 33 37.78 -63.02 -30.00
CA GLY A 33 37.30 -63.84 -28.88
C GLY A 33 35.78 -63.92 -28.76
N GLY A 34 35.23 -64.99 -29.34
CA GLY A 34 33.96 -65.67 -29.02
C GLY A 34 32.82 -64.94 -28.27
N SER A 35 31.72 -64.76 -28.99
CA SER A 35 30.38 -65.25 -28.61
C SER A 35 30.02 -65.31 -27.11
N GLY A 36 29.34 -64.28 -26.59
CA GLY A 36 28.75 -64.29 -25.23
C GLY A 36 27.54 -63.37 -25.06
N THR A 37 26.46 -63.91 -24.50
CA THR A 37 25.36 -63.21 -23.80
C THR A 37 24.85 -61.87 -24.38
N ARG A 38 24.01 -61.93 -25.42
CA ARG A 38 22.93 -60.95 -25.57
C ARG A 38 21.86 -61.22 -24.50
N LEU A 39 21.91 -60.55 -23.35
CA LEU A 39 20.78 -60.29 -22.44
C LEU A 39 21.24 -59.37 -21.28
N CYS A 40 20.30 -58.79 -20.54
CA CYS A 40 20.55 -57.95 -19.35
C CYS A 40 21.37 -56.64 -19.56
N ARG A 41 21.07 -55.88 -20.62
CA ARG A 41 21.14 -54.40 -20.59
C ARG A 41 19.82 -53.78 -21.06
N ARG A 42 18.80 -53.91 -20.22
CA ARG A 42 17.54 -53.13 -20.23
C ARG A 42 17.02 -53.09 -18.80
N LEU A 43 16.44 -51.94 -18.41
CA LEU A 43 16.23 -51.49 -17.01
C LEU A 43 17.53 -51.01 -16.34
N CYS A 44 17.37 -50.10 -15.37
CA CYS A 44 18.45 -49.41 -14.63
C CYS A 44 19.38 -48.48 -15.45
N THR A 45 18.80 -47.60 -16.26
CA THR A 45 19.33 -46.22 -16.36
C THR A 45 18.53 -45.35 -15.38
N TYR A 46 18.98 -45.28 -14.12
CA TYR A 46 18.45 -44.28 -13.19
C TYR A 46 18.90 -42.91 -13.68
N ASN A 47 17.96 -42.02 -13.98
CA ASN A 47 18.18 -40.94 -14.93
C ASN A 47 18.19 -39.58 -14.23
N GLU A 48 19.34 -39.18 -13.70
CA GLU A 48 19.57 -37.95 -12.90
C GLU A 48 19.09 -36.64 -13.54
N ARG A 49 18.64 -36.65 -14.80
CA ARG A 49 18.03 -35.51 -15.48
C ARG A 49 16.53 -35.41 -15.20
N ASP A 50 15.86 -36.55 -15.09
CA ASP A 50 14.43 -36.63 -14.82
C ASP A 50 14.16 -36.27 -13.36
N ASP A 51 15.01 -36.72 -12.43
CA ASP A 51 14.96 -36.30 -11.02
C ASP A 51 15.06 -34.77 -10.88
N ARG A 52 16.08 -34.15 -11.49
CA ARG A 52 16.27 -32.68 -11.47
C ARG A 52 15.13 -31.91 -12.14
N ALA A 53 14.56 -32.43 -13.22
CA ALA A 53 13.40 -31.81 -13.85
C ALA A 53 12.16 -31.86 -12.94
N LEU A 54 11.99 -32.96 -12.21
CA LEU A 54 10.91 -33.17 -11.24
C LEU A 54 11.09 -32.26 -10.01
N GLU A 55 12.31 -32.13 -9.49
CA GLU A 55 12.69 -31.17 -8.44
C GLU A 55 12.40 -29.72 -8.87
N GLU A 56 12.86 -29.30 -10.06
CA GLU A 56 12.57 -27.95 -10.60
C GLU A 56 11.06 -27.69 -10.78
N GLU A 57 10.28 -28.68 -11.20
CA GLU A 57 8.82 -28.56 -11.27
C GLU A 57 8.17 -28.47 -9.88
N VAL A 58 8.65 -29.24 -8.91
CA VAL A 58 8.19 -29.20 -7.52
C VAL A 58 8.47 -27.83 -6.92
N GLU A 59 9.68 -27.27 -7.05
CA GLU A 59 10.00 -25.93 -6.56
C GLU A 59 9.11 -24.85 -7.19
N LYS A 60 8.90 -24.89 -8.51
CA LYS A 60 8.05 -23.92 -9.21
C LYS A 60 6.59 -24.03 -8.79
N LYS A 61 6.07 -25.26 -8.60
CA LYS A 61 4.70 -25.50 -8.13
C LYS A 61 4.51 -25.08 -6.68
N PHE A 62 5.39 -25.52 -5.76
CA PHE A 62 5.33 -25.11 -4.35
C PHE A 62 5.54 -23.60 -4.18
N GLY A 63 6.49 -23.00 -4.90
CA GLY A 63 6.73 -21.56 -4.88
C GLY A 63 5.57 -20.72 -5.45
N TRP A 64 4.74 -21.29 -6.33
CA TRP A 64 3.50 -20.64 -6.78
C TRP A 64 2.35 -20.86 -5.79
N ILE A 65 2.12 -22.10 -5.34
CA ILE A 65 1.12 -22.47 -4.33
C ILE A 65 1.29 -21.66 -3.04
N LEU A 66 2.53 -21.51 -2.56
CA LEU A 66 2.88 -20.71 -1.38
C LEU A 66 2.49 -19.24 -1.55
N LYS A 67 2.62 -18.66 -2.75
CA LYS A 67 2.14 -17.30 -3.03
C LYS A 67 0.63 -17.20 -2.94
N ILE A 68 -0.14 -18.23 -3.35
CA ILE A 68 -1.59 -18.24 -3.18
C ILE A 68 -1.95 -18.26 -1.69
N PHE A 69 -1.26 -19.08 -0.87
CA PHE A 69 -1.46 -19.09 0.58
C PHE A 69 -1.12 -17.74 1.22
N PHE A 70 -0.03 -17.07 0.82
CA PHE A 70 0.30 -15.73 1.30
C PHE A 70 -0.74 -14.67 0.87
N ILE A 71 -1.18 -14.69 -0.40
CA ILE A 71 -2.20 -13.75 -0.90
C ILE A 71 -3.54 -13.96 -0.20
N GLY A 72 -3.98 -15.21 -0.04
CA GLY A 72 -5.23 -15.55 0.66
C GLY A 72 -5.17 -15.18 2.15
N THR A 73 -4.08 -15.50 2.84
CA THR A 73 -3.90 -15.16 4.26
C THR A 73 -3.80 -13.66 4.47
N ALA A 74 -3.01 -12.95 3.64
CA ALA A 74 -2.89 -11.49 3.71
C ALA A 74 -4.20 -10.78 3.34
N GLY A 75 -4.99 -11.34 2.41
CA GLY A 75 -6.33 -10.85 2.08
C GLY A 75 -7.32 -11.02 3.24
N LEU A 76 -7.34 -12.20 3.89
CA LEU A 76 -8.20 -12.49 5.03
C LEU A 76 -7.83 -11.63 6.26
N VAL A 77 -6.53 -11.55 6.58
CA VAL A 77 -6.01 -10.69 7.66
C VAL A 77 -6.27 -9.22 7.33
N GLY A 78 -6.07 -8.80 6.07
CA GLY A 78 -6.42 -7.46 5.61
C GLY A 78 -7.88 -7.13 5.86
N TRP A 79 -8.81 -7.98 5.43
CA TRP A 79 -10.25 -7.80 5.63
C TRP A 79 -10.63 -7.68 7.10
N GLN A 80 -10.05 -8.50 7.98
CA GLN A 80 -10.35 -8.50 9.42
C GLN A 80 -9.74 -7.30 10.17
N PHE A 81 -8.50 -6.92 9.87
CA PHE A 81 -7.78 -5.88 10.64
C PHE A 81 -7.98 -4.46 10.09
N PHE A 82 -8.24 -4.28 8.80
CA PHE A 82 -8.44 -2.96 8.19
C PHE A 82 -9.56 -2.13 8.85
N PRO A 83 -10.77 -2.65 9.15
CA PRO A 83 -11.79 -1.85 9.84
C PRO A 83 -11.35 -1.40 11.24
N TYR A 84 -10.70 -2.28 12.01
CA TYR A 84 -10.20 -1.92 13.35
C TYR A 84 -9.10 -0.85 13.31
N MET A 85 -8.18 -0.90 12.34
CA MET A 85 -7.20 0.18 12.15
C MET A 85 -7.88 1.48 11.67
N GLY A 86 -8.88 1.38 10.79
CA GLY A 86 -9.66 2.51 10.29
C GLY A 86 -10.38 3.28 11.40
N ASP A 87 -11.12 2.58 12.25
CA ASP A 87 -11.87 3.17 13.38
C ASP A 87 -10.94 3.89 14.36
N ASN A 88 -9.81 3.28 14.73
CA ASN A 88 -8.81 3.90 15.61
C ASN A 88 -8.22 5.20 15.01
N LEU A 89 -7.90 5.20 13.72
CA LEU A 89 -7.38 6.39 13.02
C LEU A 89 -8.46 7.48 12.83
N LEU A 90 -9.74 7.09 12.72
CA LEU A 90 -10.87 8.00 12.67
C LEU A 90 -11.10 8.64 14.05
N GLN A 91 -11.11 7.86 15.13
CA GLN A 91 -11.20 8.37 16.51
C GLN A 91 -10.04 9.33 16.83
N GLN A 92 -8.80 8.96 16.48
CA GLN A 92 -7.65 9.89 16.59
C GLN A 92 -7.85 11.17 15.77
N SER A 93 -8.51 11.08 14.61
CA SER A 93 -8.83 12.25 13.79
C SER A 93 -9.88 13.15 14.45
N ILE A 94 -10.84 12.60 15.20
CA ILE A 94 -11.79 13.37 16.02
C ILE A 94 -11.07 14.03 17.20
N THR A 95 -10.19 13.31 17.92
CA THR A 95 -9.38 13.87 19.02
C THR A 95 -8.55 15.08 18.57
N LEU A 96 -8.11 15.12 17.31
CA LEU A 96 -7.40 16.27 16.73
C LEU A 96 -8.27 17.53 16.55
N LEU A 97 -9.60 17.44 16.51
CA LEU A 97 -10.51 18.60 16.42
C LEU A 97 -10.69 19.31 17.77
N HIS A 98 -10.55 18.59 18.88
CA HIS A 98 -10.59 19.16 20.23
C HIS A 98 -9.31 19.93 20.62
N VAL A 99 -8.20 19.76 19.88
CA VAL A 99 -6.93 20.46 20.13
C VAL A 99 -7.11 21.96 19.92
N LYS A 100 -6.57 22.78 20.83
CA LYS A 100 -6.76 24.25 20.83
C LYS A 100 -6.18 24.94 19.59
N ASP A 101 -5.11 24.39 19.02
CA ASP A 101 -4.40 24.94 17.87
C ASP A 101 -5.12 24.60 16.53
N PRO A 102 -5.53 25.60 15.72
CA PRO A 102 -6.17 25.39 14.43
C PRO A 102 -5.39 24.50 13.45
N LEU A 103 -4.05 24.42 13.57
CA LEU A 103 -3.22 23.54 12.74
C LEU A 103 -3.64 22.07 12.87
N PHE A 104 -3.98 21.61 14.08
CA PHE A 104 -4.44 20.25 14.32
C PHE A 104 -5.91 20.07 13.93
N LYS A 105 -6.76 21.06 14.21
CA LYS A 105 -8.18 21.06 13.83
C LYS A 105 -8.38 20.81 12.33
N ARG A 106 -7.69 21.58 11.49
CA ARG A 106 -7.76 21.42 10.03
C ARG A 106 -7.14 20.10 9.53
N MET A 107 -6.11 19.58 10.21
CA MET A 107 -5.55 18.26 9.88
C MET A 107 -6.52 17.12 10.22
N GLY A 108 -7.21 17.19 11.36
CA GLY A 108 -8.25 16.24 11.73
C GLY A 108 -9.43 16.30 10.77
N ALA A 109 -9.95 17.49 10.45
CA ALA A 109 -11.04 17.66 9.48
C ALA A 109 -10.66 17.10 8.09
N SER A 110 -9.46 17.43 7.58
CA SER A 110 -8.96 16.92 6.30
C SER A 110 -8.74 15.38 6.31
N ARG A 111 -8.52 14.76 7.48
CA ARG A 111 -8.54 13.29 7.63
C ARG A 111 -9.95 12.73 7.63
N LEU A 112 -10.89 13.32 8.37
CA LEU A 112 -12.31 12.88 8.39
C LEU A 112 -12.94 12.96 6.99
N ALA A 113 -12.61 13.99 6.21
CA ALA A 113 -12.99 14.09 4.79
C ALA A 113 -12.50 12.90 3.93
N ARG A 114 -11.38 12.27 4.31
CA ARG A 114 -10.81 11.07 3.64
C ARG A 114 -11.35 9.76 4.20
N PHE A 115 -11.99 9.75 5.37
CA PHE A 115 -12.74 8.59 5.85
C PHE A 115 -14.13 8.50 5.22
N ALA A 116 -14.75 9.64 4.90
CA ALA A 116 -16.08 9.80 4.30
C ALA A 116 -16.21 9.31 2.82
N VAL A 117 -15.50 8.25 2.44
CA VAL A 117 -15.46 7.70 1.07
C VAL A 117 -16.82 7.13 0.66
N ASP A 118 -17.35 6.21 1.45
CA ASP A 118 -18.56 5.42 1.23
C ASP A 118 -19.57 5.59 2.38
N ASP A 119 -20.85 5.33 2.12
CA ASP A 119 -21.96 5.71 3.01
C ASP A 119 -21.90 5.09 4.40
N GLU A 120 -21.43 3.84 4.50
CA GLU A 120 -21.18 3.17 5.78
C GLU A 120 -20.14 3.94 6.61
N ARG A 121 -19.03 4.38 6.01
CA ARG A 121 -18.01 5.20 6.69
C ARG A 121 -18.49 6.61 6.99
N ARG A 122 -19.33 7.21 6.13
CA ARG A 122 -19.96 8.52 6.41
C ARG A 122 -20.83 8.45 7.65
N MET A 123 -21.64 7.39 7.78
CA MET A 123 -22.39 7.11 9.00
C MET A 123 -21.47 6.81 10.18
N LYS A 124 -20.38 6.05 10.01
CA LYS A 124 -19.42 5.77 11.09
C LYS A 124 -18.73 7.03 11.64
N VAL A 125 -18.46 8.04 10.79
CA VAL A 125 -17.98 9.37 11.23
C VAL A 125 -19.06 10.13 12.02
N VAL A 126 -20.34 9.99 11.66
CA VAL A 126 -21.47 10.58 12.39
C VAL A 126 -21.64 9.89 13.76
N GLU A 127 -21.64 8.56 13.80
CA GLU A 127 -21.80 7.73 15.00
C GLU A 127 -20.71 7.99 16.06
N MET A 128 -19.46 8.20 15.64
CA MET A 128 -18.36 8.59 16.53
C MET A 128 -18.37 10.09 16.91
N GLY A 129 -19.39 10.86 16.52
CA GLY A 129 -19.54 12.28 16.86
C GLY A 129 -18.72 13.25 15.99
N GLY A 130 -17.93 12.74 15.03
CA GLY A 130 -17.04 13.54 14.19
C GLY A 130 -17.77 14.58 13.34
N ALA A 131 -19.02 14.30 12.96
CA ALA A 131 -19.89 15.28 12.28
C ALA A 131 -20.15 16.53 13.14
N GLN A 132 -20.43 16.37 14.44
CA GLN A 132 -20.63 17.48 15.37
C GLN A 132 -19.32 18.24 15.61
N GLU A 133 -18.20 17.53 15.79
CA GLU A 133 -16.92 18.21 16.01
C GLU A 133 -16.45 19.01 14.80
N ILE A 134 -16.76 18.59 13.56
CA ILE A 134 -16.49 19.41 12.37
C ILE A 134 -17.30 20.72 12.40
N LEU A 135 -18.55 20.69 12.88
CA LEU A 135 -19.38 21.90 13.06
C LEU A 135 -18.81 22.80 14.15
N ASN A 136 -18.44 22.24 15.32
CA ASN A 136 -17.78 22.96 16.42
C ASN A 136 -16.46 23.62 15.95
N VAL A 137 -15.71 22.96 15.07
CA VAL A 137 -14.49 23.49 14.46
C VAL A 137 -14.81 24.60 13.46
N LEU A 138 -15.84 24.47 12.63
CA LEU A 138 -16.24 25.49 11.65
C LEU A 138 -16.71 26.78 12.33
N GLU A 139 -17.59 26.67 13.34
CA GLU A 139 -18.08 27.79 14.14
C GLU A 139 -16.93 28.51 14.88
N GLY A 140 -15.98 27.75 15.44
CA GLY A 140 -14.80 28.28 16.11
C GLY A 140 -13.63 28.71 15.19
N ALA A 141 -13.73 28.55 13.87
CA ALA A 141 -12.61 28.75 12.96
C ALA A 141 -12.36 30.24 12.67
N LYS A 142 -11.26 30.78 13.19
CA LYS A 142 -10.82 32.16 12.91
C LYS A 142 -10.14 32.32 11.55
N ASP A 143 -9.42 31.29 11.08
CA ASP A 143 -8.70 31.30 9.80
C ASP A 143 -9.41 30.53 8.69
N ASP A 144 -9.30 31.03 7.45
CA ASP A 144 -9.95 30.45 6.27
C ASP A 144 -9.44 29.06 5.89
N LYS A 145 -8.20 28.74 6.23
CA LYS A 145 -7.65 27.41 5.93
C LYS A 145 -8.27 26.33 6.83
N THR A 146 -8.64 26.67 8.07
CA THR A 146 -9.46 25.80 8.93
C THR A 146 -10.92 25.78 8.47
N ARG A 147 -11.55 26.94 8.16
CA ARG A 147 -12.91 26.98 7.58
C ARG A 147 -13.04 26.08 6.35
N LYS A 148 -12.08 26.16 5.43
CA LYS A 148 -12.06 25.40 4.17
C LYS A 148 -12.00 23.89 4.37
N GLU A 149 -11.08 23.40 5.21
CA GLU A 149 -10.95 21.96 5.42
C GLU A 149 -12.11 21.38 6.25
N ALA A 150 -12.71 22.18 7.15
CA ALA A 150 -13.95 21.81 7.83
C ALA A 150 -15.14 21.73 6.85
N LEU A 151 -15.36 22.75 6.02
CA LEU A 151 -16.39 22.75 4.98
C LEU A 151 -16.23 21.57 4.00
N LYS A 152 -15.00 21.23 3.59
CA LYS A 152 -14.74 20.04 2.76
C LYS A 152 -15.12 18.73 3.45
N ALA A 153 -14.88 18.61 4.75
CA ALA A 153 -15.28 17.44 5.52
C ALA A 153 -16.82 17.34 5.61
N LEU A 154 -17.52 18.45 5.82
CA LEU A 154 -18.99 18.50 5.74
C LEU A 154 -19.49 18.11 4.35
N VAL A 155 -18.92 18.66 3.26
CA VAL A 155 -19.27 18.29 1.88
C VAL A 155 -19.04 16.79 1.62
N ALA A 156 -17.99 16.20 2.19
CA ALA A 156 -17.71 14.77 2.02
C ALA A 156 -18.74 13.89 2.75
N LEU A 157 -19.20 14.29 3.93
CA LEU A 157 -20.27 13.61 4.68
C LEU A 157 -21.64 13.79 4.02
N ALA A 158 -21.96 15.01 3.56
CA ALA A 158 -23.26 15.37 2.99
C ALA A 158 -23.58 14.69 1.64
N LYS A 159 -22.64 13.91 1.08
CA LYS A 159 -22.88 13.02 -0.06
C LYS A 159 -23.74 11.78 0.24
N SER A 160 -24.13 11.58 1.51
CA SER A 160 -25.10 10.57 1.94
C SER A 160 -26.27 11.27 2.61
N ASP A 161 -27.49 11.01 2.16
CA ASP A 161 -28.71 11.66 2.66
C ASP A 161 -28.90 11.45 4.17
N LYS A 162 -28.47 10.30 4.70
CA LYS A 162 -28.53 9.98 6.14
C LYS A 162 -27.59 10.87 6.96
N ALA A 163 -26.36 11.06 6.48
CA ALA A 163 -25.36 11.90 7.14
C ALA A 163 -25.68 13.40 6.95
N ALA A 164 -26.16 13.80 5.78
CA ALA A 164 -26.66 15.15 5.51
C ALA A 164 -27.87 15.49 6.38
N GLY A 165 -28.81 14.56 6.56
CA GLY A 165 -29.97 14.71 7.46
C GLY A 165 -29.60 14.70 8.95
N PHE A 166 -28.44 14.15 9.33
CA PHE A 166 -27.89 14.36 10.67
C PHE A 166 -27.29 15.76 10.82
N LEU A 167 -26.54 16.24 9.82
CA LEU A 167 -25.95 17.57 9.82
C LEU A 167 -27.02 18.68 9.88
N ASP A 168 -28.11 18.57 9.13
CA ASP A 168 -29.22 19.54 9.19
C ASP A 168 -29.85 19.60 10.59
N LYS A 169 -30.09 18.44 11.21
CA LYS A 169 -30.58 18.32 12.61
C LYS A 169 -29.58 18.86 13.64
N ALA A 170 -28.28 18.80 13.35
CA ALA A 170 -27.22 19.39 14.15
C ALA A 170 -27.03 20.91 13.91
N GLY A 171 -27.94 21.56 13.17
CA GLY A 171 -27.91 23.00 12.92
C GLY A 171 -26.91 23.43 11.85
N ALA A 172 -26.36 22.50 11.06
CA ALA A 172 -25.32 22.80 10.06
C ALA A 172 -25.72 23.90 9.07
N TYR A 173 -27.00 23.99 8.69
CA TYR A 173 -27.51 25.05 7.81
C TYR A 173 -27.21 26.46 8.35
N ALA A 174 -27.38 26.69 9.65
CA ALA A 174 -27.12 27.99 10.28
C ALA A 174 -25.61 28.30 10.35
N ILE A 175 -24.80 27.32 10.75
CA ILE A 175 -23.34 27.45 10.86
C ILE A 175 -22.70 27.67 9.48
N VAL A 176 -23.12 26.90 8.46
CA VAL A 176 -22.61 27.01 7.09
C VAL A 176 -23.05 28.32 6.42
N SER A 177 -24.28 28.80 6.64
CA SER A 177 -24.75 30.07 6.06
C SER A 177 -24.05 31.29 6.69
N SER A 178 -23.85 31.29 8.01
CA SER A 178 -23.16 32.35 8.77
C SER A 178 -21.62 32.35 8.65
N THR A 179 -21.02 31.25 8.18
CA THR A 179 -19.57 31.16 7.93
C THR A 179 -19.12 32.28 6.96
N PRO A 180 -18.10 33.10 7.29
CA PRO A 180 -17.62 34.16 6.40
C PRO A 180 -16.86 33.62 5.19
N ASN A 181 -16.83 34.42 4.13
CA ASN A 181 -16.23 34.08 2.83
C ASN A 181 -14.83 34.70 2.69
N SER A 182 -13.96 34.07 1.88
CA SER A 182 -12.57 34.50 1.67
C SER A 182 -12.27 34.76 0.20
N PRO A 183 -11.67 35.91 -0.16
CA PRO A 183 -11.19 36.16 -1.51
C PRO A 183 -9.98 35.28 -1.88
N GLU A 184 -9.19 34.81 -0.91
CA GLU A 184 -8.07 33.88 -1.12
C GLU A 184 -8.54 32.44 -1.38
N TYR A 185 -9.72 32.05 -0.89
CA TYR A 185 -10.23 30.69 -0.94
C TYR A 185 -11.69 30.63 -1.44
N ALA A 186 -11.89 30.94 -2.72
CA ALA A 186 -13.18 30.78 -3.42
C ALA A 186 -13.80 29.36 -3.31
N GLU A 187 -12.99 28.34 -3.00
CA GLU A 187 -13.46 27.00 -2.59
C GLU A 187 -14.47 27.02 -1.43
N ILE A 188 -14.40 28.01 -0.52
CA ILE A 188 -15.32 28.16 0.62
C ILE A 188 -16.75 28.43 0.14
N GLU A 189 -16.93 29.36 -0.82
CA GLU A 189 -18.24 29.66 -1.43
C GLU A 189 -18.83 28.44 -2.13
N ALA A 190 -18.00 27.71 -2.89
CA ALA A 190 -18.41 26.49 -3.58
C ALA A 190 -18.85 25.39 -2.59
N CYS A 191 -18.15 25.23 -1.46
CA CYS A 191 -18.55 24.28 -0.43
C CYS A 191 -19.83 24.70 0.29
N LYS A 192 -19.96 25.98 0.66
CA LYS A 192 -21.17 26.54 1.29
C LYS A 192 -22.41 26.37 0.40
N THR A 193 -22.33 26.82 -0.85
CA THR A 193 -23.46 26.73 -1.80
C THR A 193 -23.85 25.29 -2.12
N SER A 194 -22.88 24.38 -2.21
CA SER A 194 -23.16 22.94 -2.34
C SER A 194 -23.87 22.38 -1.11
N LEU A 195 -23.44 22.71 0.11
CA LEU A 195 -24.03 22.21 1.36
C LEU A 195 -25.45 22.72 1.57
N LEU A 196 -25.67 24.03 1.40
CA LEU A 196 -27.00 24.64 1.56
C LEU A 196 -27.99 24.02 0.57
N LYS A 197 -27.59 23.87 -0.71
CA LYS A 197 -28.41 23.18 -1.71
C LYS A 197 -28.76 21.74 -1.30
N THR A 198 -27.82 20.97 -0.75
CA THR A 198 -28.12 19.62 -0.24
C THR A 198 -29.11 19.66 0.93
N PHE A 199 -28.97 20.61 1.86
CA PHE A 199 -29.89 20.78 2.99
C PHE A 199 -31.28 21.28 2.56
N ASP A 200 -31.40 21.99 1.45
CA ASP A 200 -32.67 22.39 0.84
C ASP A 200 -33.34 21.20 0.12
N GLN A 201 -32.54 20.38 -0.59
CA GLN A 201 -33.02 19.16 -1.26
C GLN A 201 -33.54 18.10 -0.28
N LEU A 202 -33.04 18.06 0.96
CA LEU A 202 -33.56 17.19 2.04
C LEU A 202 -34.93 17.63 2.60
N LYS A 203 -35.42 18.81 2.23
CA LYS A 203 -36.67 19.42 2.72
C LYS A 203 -37.77 19.46 1.64
N SER A 204 -37.51 18.86 0.47
CA SER A 204 -38.40 18.76 -0.69
C SER A 204 -39.01 17.37 -0.86
#